data_AF-A0A564Y0A5-F1
#
_entry.id   AF-A0A564Y0A5-F1
#
_cell.length_a   1.000
_cell.length_b   1.000
_cell.length_c   1.000
_cell.angle_alpha   90.00
_cell.angle_beta   90.00
_cell.angle_gamma   90.00
#
_symmetry.space_group_name_H-M   'P 1'
#
loop_
_entity.id
_entity.type
_entity.pdbx_description
1 polymer ?
#
loop_
_entity_poly.entity_id
_entity_poly.type
_entity_poly.pdbx_seq_one_letter_code
_entity_poly.pdbx_strand_id
1 'polypeptide(L)' 'MNDLGIVNPDTTLECFSQFREMRVRRERLDIFINTKDGEEVGAHLIVLSASSPVLRKNLSGNDVVHVQLSRFPH' A
#
# COMPACT_ATOMS: atom_id res chain seq x y z
N MET A 1 -11.18 -3.22 -24.14
CA MET A 1 -11.10 -3.22 -22.66
C MET A 1 -11.79 -1.93 -22.26
N ASN A 2 -13.03 -2.01 -21.80
CA ASN A 2 -13.81 -0.81 -21.51
C ASN A 2 -13.25 -0.23 -20.22
N ASP A 3 -12.76 1.01 -20.27
CA ASP A 3 -12.33 1.76 -19.10
C ASP A 3 -13.55 1.99 -18.19
N LEU A 4 -13.85 1.00 -17.36
CA LEU A 4 -14.57 1.18 -16.09
C LEU A 4 -13.63 1.93 -15.12
N GLY A 5 -13.16 3.10 -15.55
CA GLY A 5 -12.47 4.04 -14.69
C GLY A 5 -13.46 4.50 -13.65
N ILE A 6 -13.09 4.44 -12.37
CA ILE A 6 -13.88 5.03 -11.29
C ILE A 6 -14.05 6.53 -11.65
N VAL A 7 -15.26 6.90 -12.07
CA VAL A 7 -15.57 8.17 -12.75
C VAL A 7 -15.53 9.37 -11.79
N ASN A 8 -15.47 9.13 -10.47
CA ASN A 8 -15.51 10.18 -9.47
C ASN A 8 -14.20 10.21 -8.62
N PRO A 9 -13.32 11.22 -8.83
CA PRO A 9 -12.10 11.36 -8.03
C PRO A 9 -12.38 11.53 -6.53
N ASP A 10 -13.52 12.12 -6.15
CA ASP A 10 -13.90 12.31 -4.74
C ASP A 10 -14.12 10.96 -4.04
N THR A 11 -14.76 10.01 -4.72
CA THR A 11 -14.98 8.66 -4.20
C THR A 11 -13.66 7.90 -4.03
N THR A 12 -12.69 8.12 -4.92
CA THR A 12 -11.35 7.53 -4.79
C THR A 12 -10.60 8.11 -3.58
N LEU A 13 -10.67 9.43 -3.36
CA LEU A 13 -10.05 10.09 -2.21
C LEU A 13 -10.67 9.66 -0.88
N GLU A 14 -11.99 9.51 -0.83
CA GLU A 14 -12.70 9.00 0.34
C GLU A 14 -12.27 7.56 0.67
N CYS A 15 -12.18 6.70 -0.34
CA CYS A 15 -11.72 5.33 -0.18
C CYS A 15 -10.28 5.27 0.39
N PHE A 16 -9.34 6.05 -0.17
CA PHE A 16 -7.97 6.10 0.37
C PHE A 16 -7.91 6.67 1.79
N SER A 17 -8.81 7.58 2.14
CA SER A 17 -8.91 8.13 3.50
C SER A 17 -9.35 7.07 4.50
N GLN A 18 -10.30 6.20 4.13
CA GLN A 18 -10.70 5.06 4.95
C GLN A 18 -9.54 4.06 5.16
N PHE A 19 -8.82 3.71 4.09
CA PHE A 19 -7.63 2.85 4.23
C PHE A 19 -6.54 3.48 5.09
N ARG A 20 -6.34 4.80 5.00
CA ARG A 20 -5.42 5.53 5.87
C ARG A 20 -5.82 5.40 7.33
N GLU A 21 -7.10 5.57 7.65
CA GLU A 21 -7.62 5.42 9.01
C GLU A 21 -7.45 3.99 9.52
N MET A 22 -7.82 2.99 8.72
CA MET A 22 -7.60 1.58 9.04
C MET A 22 -6.12 1.29 9.33
N ARG A 23 -5.20 1.89 8.56
CA ARG A 23 -3.76 1.73 8.78
C ARG A 23 -3.30 2.33 10.11
N VAL A 24 -3.80 3.50 10.49
CA VAL A 24 -3.50 4.15 11.78
C VAL A 24 -4.02 3.30 12.94
N ARG A 25 -5.21 2.70 12.78
CA ARG A 25 -5.81 1.77 13.75
C ARG A 25 -5.21 0.36 13.72
N ARG A 26 -4.28 0.10 12.77
CA ARG A 26 -3.66 -1.21 12.51
C ARG A 26 -4.67 -2.31 12.18
N GLU A 27 -5.75 -1.96 11.51
CA GLU A 27 -6.82 -2.86 11.10
C GLU A 27 -6.54 -3.49 9.73
N ARG A 28 -6.69 -4.82 9.64
CA ARG A 28 -6.61 -5.60 8.39
C ARG A 28 -5.33 -5.35 7.59
N LEU A 29 -4.21 -5.17 8.29
CA LEU A 29 -2.91 -5.03 7.65
C LEU A 29 -2.51 -6.36 7.02
N ASP A 30 -2.03 -6.31 5.79
CA ASP A 30 -1.61 -7.51 5.04
C ASP A 30 -0.09 -7.73 5.16
N ILE A 31 0.67 -6.64 5.31
CA ILE A 31 2.13 -6.66 5.29
C ILE A 31 2.73 -5.64 6.25
N PHE A 32 3.92 -5.95 6.76
CA PHE A 32 4.74 -5.07 7.57
C PHE A 32 6.06 -4.77 6.86
N ILE A 33 6.36 -3.48 6.72
CA ILE A 33 7.53 -2.95 6.01
C ILE A 33 8.50 -2.42 7.05
N ASN A 34 9.70 -3.00 7.10
CA ASN A 34 10.76 -2.49 7.95
C ASN A 34 11.46 -1.31 7.28
N THR A 35 11.50 -0.18 7.95
CA THR A 35 12.29 0.97 7.53
C THR A 35 13.75 0.75 7.91
N LYS A 36 14.66 1.50 7.27
CA LYS A 36 16.09 1.48 7.63
C LYS A 36 16.35 1.93 9.06
N ASP A 37 15.43 2.71 9.64
CA ASP A 37 15.52 3.24 11.00
C ASP A 37 15.03 2.22 12.04
N GLY A 38 14.67 1.00 11.62
CA GLY A 38 14.16 -0.06 12.49
C GLY A 38 12.68 0.07 12.84
N GLU A 39 11.99 1.08 12.31
CA GLU A 39 10.54 1.22 12.47
C GLU A 39 9.81 0.24 11.54
N GLU A 40 8.81 -0.45 12.07
CA GLU A 40 7.94 -1.34 11.32
C GLU A 40 6.63 -0.62 10.95
N VAL A 41 6.31 -0.57 9.66
CA VAL A 41 5.11 0.09 9.14
C VAL A 41 4.18 -0.94 8.52
N GLY A 42 3.00 -1.10 9.14
CA GLY A 42 1.92 -1.92 8.58
C GLY A 42 1.25 -1.26 7.38
N ALA A 43 0.86 -2.05 6.38
CA ALA A 43 0.17 -1.58 5.19
C ALA A 43 -0.82 -2.61 4.61
N HIS A 44 -1.75 -2.10 3.78
CA HIS A 44 -2.66 -2.90 2.96
C HIS A 44 -2.03 -3.18 1.60
N LEU A 45 -1.96 -4.44 1.21
CA LEU A 45 -1.31 -4.89 -0.03
C LEU A 45 -1.99 -4.31 -1.27
N ILE A 46 -3.32 -4.20 -1.23
CA ILE A 46 -4.12 -3.62 -2.31
C ILE A 46 -3.76 -2.15 -2.58
N VAL A 47 -3.57 -1.36 -1.51
CA VAL A 47 -3.21 0.06 -1.60
C VAL A 47 -1.80 0.22 -2.16
N LEU A 48 -0.85 -0.61 -1.70
CA LEU A 48 0.53 -0.60 -2.21
C LEU A 48 0.59 -1.00 -3.69
N SER A 49 -0.16 -2.05 -4.08
CA SER A 49 -0.21 -2.54 -5.45
C SER A 49 -0.82 -1.54 -6.42
N ALA A 50 -1.83 -0.78 -5.98
CA ALA A 50 -2.43 0.29 -6.76
C ALA A 50 -1.49 1.51 -6.89
N SER A 51 -0.73 1.83 -5.83
CA SER A 51 0.13 3.01 -5.79
C SER A 51 1.48 2.82 -6.47
N SER A 52 1.97 1.57 -6.57
CA SER A 52 3.29 1.27 -7.12
C SER A 52 3.28 -0.03 -7.94
N PRO A 53 3.41 0.06 -9.28
CA PRO A 53 3.54 -1.10 -10.14
C PRO A 53 4.75 -1.99 -9.80
N VAL A 54 5.80 -1.40 -9.21
CA VAL A 54 7.00 -2.12 -8.77
C VAL A 54 6.67 -3.03 -7.59
N LEU A 55 5.91 -2.53 -6.61
CA LEU A 55 5.50 -3.33 -5.46
C LEU A 55 4.48 -4.41 -5.86
N ARG A 56 3.60 -4.13 -6.82
CA ARG A 56 2.66 -5.12 -7.34
C ARG A 56 3.34 -6.40 -7.87
N LYS A 57 4.51 -6.28 -8.51
CA LYS A 57 5.28 -7.42 -9.03
C LYS A 57 6.00 -8.21 -7.94
N ASN A 58 6.43 -7.51 -6.89
CA ASN A 58 7.21 -8.12 -5.81
C ASN A 58 6.32 -8.72 -4.70
N LEU A 59 5.04 -8.37 -4.64
CA LEU A 59 4.11 -8.77 -3.58
C LEU A 59 3.01 -9.72 -4.07
N SER A 60 3.14 -10.31 -5.27
CA SER A 60 2.13 -11.18 -5.90
C SER A 60 2.21 -12.65 -5.49
N GLY A 61 2.90 -12.99 -4.40
CA GLY A 61 3.02 -14.34 -3.87
C GLY A 61 2.91 -14.32 -2.35
N ASN A 62 2.66 -15.48 -1.74
CA ASN A 62 2.58 -15.71 -0.27
C ASN A 62 3.83 -15.30 0.53
N ASP A 63 4.74 -14.54 -0.07
CA ASP A 63 5.90 -13.98 0.58
C ASP A 63 5.44 -12.79 1.42
N VAL A 64 5.54 -12.95 2.74
CA VAL A 64 5.69 -11.82 3.65
C VAL A 64 7.03 -11.18 3.29
N VAL A 65 7.02 -10.32 2.27
CA VAL A 65 8.24 -9.65 1.83
C VAL A 65 8.54 -8.56 2.84
N HIS A 66 9.52 -8.76 3.70
CA HIS A 66 10.13 -7.68 4.47
C HIS A 66 10.90 -6.76 3.52
N VAL A 67 10.19 -5.88 2.81
CA VAL A 67 10.80 -4.93 1.89
C VAL A 67 11.44 -3.83 2.74
N GLN A 68 12.77 -3.82 2.82
CA GLN A 68 13.50 -2.70 3.37
C GLN A 68 13.56 -1.59 2.32
N LEU A 69 12.59 -0.66 2.33
CA LEU A 69 12.59 0.45 1.39
C LEU A 69 13.68 1.46 1.77
N SER A 70 14.63 1.71 0.86
CA SER A 70 15.51 2.86 0.96
C SER A 70 14.70 4.14 0.81
N ARG A 71 14.73 5.03 1.80
CA ARG A 71 14.35 6.44 1.60
C ARG A 71 15.18 6.95 0.41
N PHE A 72 14.52 7.21 -0.71
CA PHE A 72 15.17 7.89 -1.83
C PHE A 72 15.61 9.29 -1.37
N PRO A 73 16.79 9.76 -1.80
CA PRO A 73 17.13 11.17 -1.79
C PRO A 73 16.88 11.73 -3.19
N HIS A 74 15.76 12.45 -3.40
CA HIS A 74 15.62 13.46 -4.43
C HIS A 74 14.74 14.59 -3.89
#